data_AF-A0A523SXE2-F1
#
_entry.id   AF-A0A523SXE2-F1
#
_cell.length_a   1.000
_cell.length_b   1.000
_cell.length_c   1.000
_cell.angle_alpha   90.00
_cell.angle_beta   90.00
_cell.angle_gamma   90.00
#
_symmetry.space_group_name_H-M   'P 1'
#
loop_
_entity.id
_entity.type
_entity.pdbx_description
1 polymer ?
#
loop_
_entity_poly.entity_id
_entity_poly.type
_entity_poly.pdbx_seq_one_letter_code
_entity_poly.pdbx_strand_id
1 'polypeptide(L)'
;MNANDTMKAKSLYFSGYTSFNNGDFQGAIALATQCLEKAPAGSYWYAGALGLRCWAANYLGDNESVEHDAQKLLNLDTGTEKRWFDGLAFLNLGLVYQRKGKVNEAKAFFSDASDQYATYEIQTSQPGEWKIISHFFVAMAQMAAFEKVEMLEKVSD
;
A
#
# COMPACT_ATOMS: atom_id res chain seq x y z
N MET A 1 -10.42 10.06 22.86
CA MET A 1 -11.28 9.30 21.93
C MET A 1 -11.93 8.15 22.71
N ASN A 2 -13.19 7.82 22.47
CA ASN A 2 -13.86 6.74 23.22
C ASN A 2 -13.68 5.38 22.49
N ALA A 3 -13.78 4.27 23.23
CA ALA A 3 -13.57 2.92 22.70
C ALA A 3 -14.56 2.54 21.56
N ASN A 4 -15.69 3.24 21.45
CA ASN A 4 -16.70 3.00 20.42
C ASN A 4 -16.20 3.44 19.04
N ASP A 5 -15.48 4.57 18.95
CA ASP A 5 -14.96 5.08 17.68
C ASP A 5 -13.86 4.17 17.11
N THR A 6 -12.99 3.62 17.96
CA THR A 6 -11.99 2.62 17.53
C THR A 6 -12.64 1.34 17.02
N MET A 7 -13.68 0.84 17.71
CA MET A 7 -14.42 -0.35 17.25
C MET A 7 -15.13 -0.10 15.92
N LYS A 8 -15.71 1.08 15.73
CA LYS A 8 -16.33 1.48 14.46
C LYS A 8 -15.29 1.59 13.35
N ALA A 9 -14.15 2.23 13.59
CA ALA A 9 -13.06 2.31 12.62
C ALA A 9 -12.62 0.92 12.15
N LYS A 10 -12.40 0.00 13.10
CA LYS A 10 -12.08 -1.40 12.79
C LYS A 10 -13.15 -2.05 11.90
N SER A 11 -14.43 -1.91 12.25
CA SER A 11 -15.54 -2.48 11.47
C SER A 11 -15.63 -1.89 10.06
N LEU A 12 -15.47 -0.57 9.93
CA LEU A 12 -15.47 0.14 8.65
C LEU A 12 -14.31 -0.32 7.76
N TYR A 13 -13.11 -0.48 8.33
CA TYR A 13 -11.95 -1.00 7.61
C TYR A 13 -12.22 -2.40 7.03
N PHE A 14 -12.72 -3.34 7.85
CA PHE A 14 -13.00 -4.70 7.37
C PHE A 14 -14.12 -4.72 6.32
N SER A 15 -15.16 -3.91 6.50
CA SER A 15 -16.24 -3.78 5.51
C SER A 15 -15.69 -3.24 4.18
N GLY A 16 -14.83 -2.22 4.23
CA GLY A 16 -14.18 -1.67 3.05
C GLY A 16 -13.30 -2.69 2.34
N TYR A 17 -12.57 -3.52 3.10
CA TYR A 17 -11.76 -4.61 2.55
C TYR A 17 -12.65 -5.67 1.86
N THR A 18 -13.81 -5.98 2.42
CA THR A 18 -14.80 -6.87 1.77
C THR A 18 -15.34 -6.26 0.47
N SER A 19 -15.71 -4.97 0.47
CA SER A 19 -16.12 -4.28 -0.76
C SER A 19 -15.02 -4.33 -1.84
N PHE A 20 -13.78 -4.08 -1.45
CA PHE A 20 -12.63 -4.15 -2.36
C PHE A 20 -12.49 -5.55 -2.99
N ASN A 21 -12.57 -6.61 -2.19
CA ASN A 21 -12.48 -7.99 -2.69
C ASN A 21 -13.65 -8.37 -3.61
N ASN A 22 -14.80 -7.72 -3.45
CA ASN A 22 -15.96 -7.88 -4.32
C ASN A 22 -15.87 -7.03 -5.60
N GLY A 23 -14.77 -6.29 -5.81
CA GLY A 23 -14.58 -5.38 -6.95
C GLY A 23 -15.33 -4.06 -6.82
N ASP A 24 -16.00 -3.80 -5.69
CA ASP A 24 -16.66 -2.53 -5.40
C ASP A 24 -15.62 -1.53 -4.85
N PHE A 25 -14.81 -0.99 -5.77
CA PHE A 25 -13.73 -0.06 -5.43
C PHE A 25 -14.26 1.28 -4.91
N GLN A 26 -15.38 1.78 -5.45
CA GLN A 26 -15.99 3.02 -4.97
C GLN A 26 -16.56 2.85 -3.55
N GLY A 27 -17.24 1.73 -3.27
CA GLY A 27 -17.70 1.41 -1.92
C GLY A 27 -16.54 1.20 -0.94
N ALA A 28 -15.45 0.57 -1.38
CA ALA A 28 -14.23 0.45 -0.57
C ALA A 28 -13.64 1.82 -0.18
N ILE A 29 -13.57 2.76 -1.13
CA ILE A 29 -13.13 4.15 -0.88
C ILE A 29 -14.05 4.86 0.11
N ALA A 30 -15.37 4.72 -0.04
CA ALA A 30 -16.34 5.34 0.85
C ALA A 30 -16.22 4.82 2.29
N LEU A 31 -16.05 3.51 2.45
CA LEU A 31 -15.88 2.87 3.76
C LEU A 31 -14.51 3.20 4.38
N ALA A 32 -13.44 3.24 3.59
CA ALA A 32 -12.14 3.71 4.03
C ALA A 32 -12.18 5.18 4.50
N THR A 33 -12.91 6.04 3.79
CA THR A 33 -13.07 7.45 4.16
C THR A 33 -13.79 7.59 5.49
N GLN A 34 -14.89 6.86 5.70
CA GLN A 34 -15.56 6.82 7.00
C GLN A 34 -14.64 6.27 8.11
N CYS A 35 -13.79 5.28 7.81
CA CYS A 35 -12.82 4.77 8.78
C CYS A 35 -11.84 5.88 9.21
N LEU A 36 -11.31 6.66 8.27
CA LEU A 36 -10.39 7.77 8.55
C LEU A 36 -11.02 8.84 9.46
N GLU A 37 -12.32 9.09 9.34
CA GLU A 37 -13.04 10.03 10.20
C GLU A 37 -13.19 9.55 11.65
N LYS A 38 -13.13 8.24 11.88
CA LYS A 38 -13.30 7.63 13.22
C LYS A 38 -11.99 7.20 13.85
N ALA A 39 -10.99 6.85 13.04
CA ALA A 39 -9.72 6.36 13.52
C ALA A 39 -8.83 7.53 14.02
N PRO A 40 -8.12 7.38 15.15
CA PRO A 40 -7.11 8.35 15.54
C PRO A 40 -5.99 8.38 14.49
N ALA A 41 -5.51 9.58 14.15
CA ALA A 41 -4.33 9.74 13.31
C ALA A 41 -3.14 8.95 13.90
N GLY A 42 -2.38 8.27 13.04
CA GLY A 42 -1.26 7.40 13.45
C GLY A 42 -1.66 6.02 13.97
N SER A 43 -2.95 5.74 14.20
CA SER A 43 -3.38 4.39 14.56
C SER A 43 -3.29 3.41 13.37
N TYR A 44 -3.19 2.11 13.67
CA TYR A 44 -3.23 1.04 12.67
C TYR A 44 -4.44 1.16 11.74
N TRP A 45 -5.64 1.45 12.27
CA TRP A 45 -6.86 1.55 11.46
C TRP A 45 -6.86 2.76 10.55
N TYR A 46 -6.26 3.87 10.98
CA TYR A 46 -6.09 5.07 10.15
C TYR A 46 -5.14 4.79 8.99
N ALA A 47 -3.97 4.20 9.28
CA ALA A 47 -2.99 3.83 8.26
C ALA A 47 -3.53 2.76 7.31
N GLY A 48 -4.22 1.74 7.84
CA GLY A 48 -4.88 0.71 7.04
C GLY A 48 -5.96 1.29 6.11
N ALA A 49 -6.73 2.27 6.56
CA ALA A 49 -7.73 2.93 5.73
C ALA A 49 -7.12 3.75 4.58
N LEU A 50 -6.02 4.48 4.84
CA LEU A 50 -5.26 5.12 3.76
C LEU A 50 -4.76 4.08 2.74
N GLY A 51 -4.19 2.98 3.21
CA GLY A 51 -3.70 1.90 2.35
C GLY A 51 -4.80 1.25 1.49
N LEU A 52 -5.97 1.00 2.09
CA LEU A 52 -7.13 0.47 1.38
C LEU A 52 -7.62 1.46 0.31
N ARG A 53 -7.64 2.77 0.62
CA ARG A 53 -8.03 3.80 -0.35
C ARG A 53 -7.02 3.90 -1.49
N CYS A 54 -5.71 3.80 -1.21
CA CYS A 54 -4.67 3.69 -2.25
C CYS A 54 -4.89 2.49 -3.18
N TRP A 55 -5.18 1.30 -2.63
CA TRP A 55 -5.45 0.14 -3.48
C TRP A 55 -6.67 0.36 -4.35
N ALA A 56 -7.81 0.73 -3.77
CA ALA A 56 -9.03 0.96 -4.53
C ALA A 56 -8.86 2.05 -5.60
N ALA A 57 -8.17 3.16 -5.28
CA ALA A 57 -7.87 4.23 -6.21
C ALA A 57 -6.93 3.77 -7.35
N ASN A 58 -5.95 2.90 -7.07
CA ASN A 58 -5.11 2.29 -8.10
C ASN A 58 -5.93 1.50 -9.12
N TYR A 59 -6.91 0.70 -8.68
CA TYR A 59 -7.80 -0.04 -9.58
C TYR A 59 -8.70 0.86 -10.42
N LEU A 60 -9.02 2.06 -9.92
CA LEU A 60 -9.77 3.07 -10.65
C LEU A 60 -8.89 3.99 -11.52
N GLY A 61 -7.57 3.83 -11.47
CA GLY A 61 -6.62 4.70 -12.19
C GLY A 61 -6.50 6.11 -11.62
N ASP A 62 -7.02 6.38 -10.42
CA ASP A 62 -6.94 7.68 -9.75
C ASP A 62 -5.55 7.85 -9.12
N ASN A 63 -4.60 8.28 -9.95
CA ASN A 63 -3.21 8.46 -9.55
C ASN A 63 -3.02 9.56 -8.50
N GLU A 64 -3.82 10.63 -8.55
CA GLU A 64 -3.68 11.78 -7.66
C GLU A 64 -4.08 11.41 -6.23
N SER A 65 -5.20 10.71 -6.06
CA SER A 65 -5.62 10.22 -4.75
C SER A 65 -4.62 9.23 -4.16
N VAL A 66 -4.03 8.35 -4.97
CA VAL A 66 -2.98 7.42 -4.52
C VAL A 66 -1.75 8.18 -4.03
N GLU A 67 -1.25 9.14 -4.80
CA GLU A 67 -0.05 9.91 -4.42
C GLU A 67 -0.27 10.67 -3.12
N HIS A 68 -1.41 11.34 -2.99
CA HIS A 68 -1.76 12.08 -1.79
C HIS A 68 -1.83 11.18 -0.54
N ASP A 69 -2.45 10.00 -0.65
CA ASP A 69 -2.62 9.10 0.48
C ASP A 69 -1.37 8.32 0.83
N ALA A 70 -0.60 7.89 -0.17
CA ALA A 70 0.70 7.28 0.05
C ALA A 70 1.66 8.26 0.74
N GLN A 71 1.63 9.55 0.35
CA GLN A 71 2.44 10.56 1.04
C GLN A 71 1.99 10.77 2.49
N LYS A 72 0.68 10.73 2.75
CA LYS A 72 0.17 10.76 4.12
C LYS A 72 0.67 9.56 4.93
N LEU A 73 0.60 8.35 4.37
CA LEU A 73 1.10 7.13 5.00
C LEU A 73 2.58 7.24 5.39
N LEU A 74 3.44 7.68 4.48
CA LEU A 74 4.88 7.82 4.71
C LEU A 74 5.21 8.81 5.85
N ASN A 75 4.33 9.78 6.08
CA ASN A 75 4.46 10.79 7.14
C ASN A 75 3.88 10.36 8.49
N LEU A 76 3.20 9.21 8.56
CA LEU A 76 2.65 8.70 9.82
C LEU A 76 3.74 7.97 10.61
N ASP A 77 3.75 8.21 11.92
CA ASP A 77 4.41 7.32 12.87
C ASP A 77 3.38 6.31 13.39
N THR A 78 3.43 5.10 12.85
CA THR A 78 2.59 3.97 13.28
C THR A 78 3.36 3.00 14.16
N GLY A 79 4.47 3.43 14.78
CA GLY A 79 5.25 2.59 15.68
C GLY A 79 5.83 1.35 15.00
N THR A 80 5.60 0.18 15.58
CA THR A 80 6.15 -1.10 15.11
C THR A 80 5.73 -1.44 13.68
N GLU A 81 4.55 -0.98 13.25
CA GLU A 81 3.95 -1.23 11.94
C GLU A 81 4.39 -0.23 10.88
N LYS A 82 5.27 0.73 11.21
CA LYS A 82 5.69 1.77 10.27
C LYS A 82 6.27 1.18 8.99
N ARG A 83 7.17 0.20 9.12
CA ARG A 83 7.79 -0.48 7.98
C ARG A 83 6.75 -1.14 7.08
N TRP A 84 5.72 -1.75 7.66
CA TRP A 84 4.61 -2.33 6.92
C TRP A 84 3.87 -1.29 6.06
N PHE A 85 3.50 -0.16 6.67
CA PHE A 85 2.76 0.89 5.97
C PHE A 85 3.62 1.71 5.00
N ASP A 86 4.91 1.90 5.28
CA ASP A 86 5.84 2.51 4.34
C ASP A 86 5.99 1.64 3.09
N GLY A 87 6.17 0.33 3.25
CA GLY A 87 6.24 -0.61 2.13
C GLY A 87 4.97 -0.58 1.28
N LEU A 88 3.81 -0.46 1.93
CA LEU A 88 2.53 -0.31 1.25
C LEU A 88 2.44 0.99 0.45
N ALA A 89 2.88 2.11 1.03
CA ALA A 89 2.89 3.40 0.35
C ALA A 89 3.80 3.37 -0.89
N PHE A 90 5.03 2.87 -0.73
CA PHE A 90 5.99 2.75 -1.84
C PHE A 90 5.50 1.84 -2.95
N LEU A 91 4.91 0.68 -2.63
CA LEU A 91 4.33 -0.22 -3.63
C LEU A 91 3.27 0.50 -4.49
N ASN A 92 2.38 1.26 -3.84
CA ASN A 92 1.32 1.99 -4.55
C ASN A 92 1.87 3.16 -5.38
N LEU A 93 2.90 3.86 -4.91
CA LEU A 93 3.61 4.89 -5.69
C LEU A 93 4.30 4.27 -6.92
N GLY A 94 4.94 3.11 -6.76
CA GLY A 94 5.56 2.39 -7.87
C GLY A 94 4.56 2.11 -8.99
N LEU A 95 3.36 1.64 -8.65
CA LEU A 95 2.28 1.41 -9.63
C LEU A 95 1.82 2.70 -10.33
N VAL A 96 1.73 3.82 -9.61
CA VAL A 96 1.38 5.12 -10.21
C VAL A 96 2.46 5.57 -11.19
N TYR A 97 3.73 5.51 -10.79
CA TYR A 97 4.83 5.98 -11.62
C TYR A 97 5.05 5.09 -12.84
N GLN A 98 4.81 3.78 -12.70
CA GLN A 98 4.76 2.86 -13.83
C GLN A 98 3.69 3.27 -14.85
N ARG A 99 2.46 3.59 -14.40
CA ARG A 99 1.39 4.08 -15.30
C ARG A 99 1.71 5.42 -15.94
N LYS A 100 2.49 6.27 -15.27
CA LYS A 100 2.99 7.55 -15.81
C LYS A 100 4.16 7.38 -16.79
N GLY A 101 4.63 6.16 -17.04
CA GLY A 101 5.79 5.88 -17.89
C GLY A 101 7.14 6.26 -17.25
N LYS A 102 7.14 6.59 -15.96
CA LYS A 102 8.32 6.97 -15.17
C LYS A 102 8.98 5.72 -14.59
N VAL A 103 9.59 4.94 -15.49
CA VAL A 103 10.06 3.57 -15.21
C VAL A 103 11.14 3.54 -14.12
N ASN A 104 12.09 4.46 -14.15
CA ASN A 104 13.18 4.49 -13.17
C ASN A 104 12.68 4.81 -11.76
N GLU A 105 11.77 5.78 -11.66
CA GLU A 105 11.14 6.13 -10.39
C GLU A 105 10.25 4.99 -9.88
N ALA A 106 9.51 4.32 -10.77
CA ALA A 106 8.71 3.15 -10.39
C ALA A 106 9.58 2.03 -9.82
N LYS A 107 10.72 1.74 -10.45
CA LYS A 107 11.70 0.75 -9.99
C LYS A 107 12.25 1.10 -8.60
N ALA A 108 12.62 2.36 -8.39
CA ALA A 108 13.09 2.84 -7.09
C ALA A 108 12.03 2.60 -6.00
N PHE A 109 10.76 2.94 -6.26
CA PHE A 109 9.68 2.69 -5.32
C PHE A 109 9.44 1.21 -5.04
N PHE A 110 9.52 0.32 -6.03
CA PHE A 110 9.41 -1.12 -5.77
C PHE A 110 10.59 -1.67 -4.96
N SER A 111 11.79 -1.13 -5.15
CA SER A 111 12.96 -1.45 -4.31
C SER A 111 12.72 -1.02 -2.87
N ASP A 112 12.32 0.23 -2.66
CA ASP A 112 12.02 0.74 -1.32
C ASP A 112 10.93 -0.09 -0.64
N ALA A 113 9.88 -0.46 -1.38
CA ALA A 113 8.80 -1.31 -0.86
C ALA A 113 9.31 -2.68 -0.39
N SER A 114 10.11 -3.35 -1.22
CA SER A 114 10.73 -4.64 -0.91
C SER A 114 11.59 -4.56 0.36
N ASP A 115 12.43 -3.53 0.47
CA ASP A 115 13.30 -3.32 1.62
C ASP A 115 12.53 -3.10 2.92
N GLN A 116 11.43 -2.33 2.86
CA GLN A 116 10.57 -2.13 4.02
C GLN A 116 9.93 -3.44 4.50
N TYR A 117 9.38 -4.24 3.58
CA TYR A 117 8.74 -5.51 3.92
C TYR A 117 9.74 -6.54 4.47
N ALA A 118 10.92 -6.66 3.85
CA ALA A 118 11.98 -7.55 4.34
C ALA A 118 12.42 -7.17 5.76
N THR A 119 12.59 -5.86 6.02
CA THR A 119 12.95 -5.35 7.34
C THR A 119 11.85 -5.65 8.37
N TYR A 120 10.58 -5.45 8.02
CA TYR A 120 9.45 -5.72 8.91
C TYR A 120 9.35 -7.20 9.28
N GLU A 121 9.56 -8.11 8.31
CA GLU A 121 9.55 -9.56 8.53
C GLU A 121 10.64 -9.98 9.53
N ILE A 122 11.85 -9.46 9.37
CA ILE A 122 12.97 -9.70 10.30
C ILE A 122 12.63 -9.18 11.70
N GLN A 123 12.08 -7.97 11.80
CA GLN A 123 11.81 -7.31 13.09
C GLN A 123 10.71 -7.99 13.89
N THR A 124 9.65 -8.45 13.24
CA THR A 124 8.46 -8.95 13.96
C THR A 124 8.59 -10.41 14.38
N SER A 125 9.57 -11.16 13.85
CA SER A 125 9.67 -12.61 14.07
C SER A 125 8.32 -13.33 13.86
N GLN A 126 7.45 -12.75 13.03
CA GLN A 126 6.18 -13.32 12.61
C GLN A 126 6.28 -13.71 11.13
N PRO A 127 7.07 -14.74 10.78
CA PRO A 127 7.00 -15.31 9.45
C PRO A 127 5.59 -15.89 9.27
N GLY A 128 4.81 -15.32 8.35
CA GLY A 128 3.53 -15.93 7.96
C GLY A 128 2.28 -15.06 8.04
N GLU A 129 2.37 -13.75 8.28
CA GLU A 129 1.27 -12.90 7.80
C GLU A 129 1.32 -12.90 6.27
N TRP A 130 0.53 -13.79 5.65
CA TRP A 130 0.51 -14.03 4.20
C TRP A 130 0.39 -12.74 3.38
N LYS A 131 -0.25 -11.71 3.95
CA LYS A 131 -0.35 -10.38 3.35
C LYS A 131 1.04 -9.80 3.12
N ILE A 132 1.96 -9.89 4.07
CA ILE A 132 3.29 -9.30 3.98
C ILE A 132 4.12 -9.95 2.91
N ILE A 133 4.14 -11.28 2.97
CA ILE A 133 4.81 -12.13 1.99
C ILE A 133 4.25 -11.85 0.59
N SER A 134 2.93 -11.72 0.43
CA SER A 134 2.33 -11.41 -0.89
C SER A 134 2.75 -10.04 -1.44
N HIS A 135 2.81 -8.99 -0.62
CA HIS A 135 3.18 -7.65 -1.11
C HIS A 135 4.68 -7.55 -1.41
N PHE A 136 5.52 -8.23 -0.61
CA PHE A 136 6.93 -8.40 -0.91
C PHE A 136 7.15 -9.07 -2.26
N PHE A 137 6.48 -10.21 -2.52
CA PHE A 137 6.60 -10.90 -3.80
C PHE A 137 6.09 -10.07 -4.98
N VAL A 138 5.03 -9.27 -4.80
CA VAL A 138 4.56 -8.36 -5.86
C VAL A 138 5.62 -7.31 -6.18
N ALA A 139 6.23 -6.68 -5.17
CA ALA A 139 7.29 -5.70 -5.37
C ALA A 139 8.50 -6.32 -6.11
N MET A 140 8.95 -7.49 -5.67
CA MET A 140 10.03 -8.24 -6.32
C MET A 140 9.71 -8.62 -7.76
N ALA A 141 8.49 -9.08 -8.03
CA ALA A 141 8.06 -9.45 -9.37
C ALA A 141 8.06 -8.24 -10.34
N GLN A 142 7.65 -7.06 -9.86
CA GLN A 142 7.70 -5.84 -10.67
C GLN A 142 9.15 -5.43 -10.97
N MET A 143 10.05 -5.52 -10.00
CA MET A 143 11.47 -5.24 -10.23
C MET A 143 12.09 -6.20 -11.26
N ALA A 144 11.86 -7.50 -11.11
CA ALA A 144 12.35 -8.51 -12.05
C ALA A 144 11.81 -8.29 -13.47
N ALA A 145 10.56 -7.82 -13.59
CA ALA A 145 9.98 -7.47 -14.89
C ALA A 145 10.73 -6.32 -15.57
N PHE A 146 11.15 -5.29 -14.82
CA PHE A 146 11.96 -4.20 -15.36
C PHE A 146 13.36 -4.65 -15.77
N GLU A 147 14.04 -5.43 -14.94
CA GLU A 147 15.38 -5.97 -15.27
C GLU A 147 15.36 -6.80 -16.55
N LYS A 148 14.30 -7.61 -16.73
CA LYS A 148 14.14 -8.40 -17.96
C LYS A 148 13.99 -7.53 -19.20
N VAL A 149 13.24 -6.42 -19.13
CA VAL A 149 13.08 -5.49 -20.25
C VAL A 149 14.42 -4.83 -20.60
N GLU A 150 15.16 -4.33 -19.60
CA GLU A 150 16.48 -3.73 -19.80
C GLU A 150 17.48 -4.70 -20.43
N MET A 151 17.44 -5.99 -20.06
CA MET A 151 18.30 -7.01 -20.67
C MET A 151 17.96 -7.25 -22.15
N LEU A 152 16.67 -7.26 -22.50
CA LEU A 152 16.24 -7.47 -23.88
C LEU A 152 16.64 -6.29 -24.78
N GLU A 153 16.52 -5.06 -24.29
CA GLU A 153 16.95 -3.84 -25.02
C GLU A 153 18.46 -3.86 -25.30
N LYS A 154 19.29 -4.26 -24.33
CA LYS A 154 20.74 -4.35 -24.48
C LYS A 154 21.22 -5.46 -25.44
N VAL A 155 20.39 -6.46 -25.73
CA VAL A 155 20.71 -7.55 -26.66
C VAL A 155 20.23 -7.25 -28.08
N SER A 156 19.36 -6.25 -28.26
CA SER A 156 18.87 -5.79 -29.57
C SER A 156 19.70 -4.68 -30.22
N ASP A 157 20.68 -4.13 -29.51
CA ASP A 157 21.66 -3.13 -29.99
C ASP A 157 22.98 -3.77 -30.45
#